data_AF-A0AAU9HJG5-F1
#
_entry.id   AF-A0AAU9HJG5-F1
#
_cell.length_a   1.000
_cell.length_b   1.000
_cell.length_c   1.000
_cell.angle_alpha   90.00
_cell.angle_beta   90.00
_cell.angle_gamma   90.00
#
_symmetry.space_group_name_H-M   'P 1'
#
loop_
_entity.id
_entity.type
_entity.pdbx_description
1 polymer ?
#
loop_
_entity_poly.entity_id
_entity_poly.type
_entity_poly.pdbx_seq_one_letter_code
_entity_poly.pdbx_strand_id
1 'polypeptide(L)'
;MRLVPIGKVDDVACKNLKIASDEALTPHIEALLECLQDLNWPIAAPVSERLSKLGLELVQPIKNIMLGDDEVWKYWIISHLLYQIRADVFCELRCTLNNMKLHPTKGERDEEVFDVVYELLHARKYH
;
A
#
# COMPACT_ATOMS: atom_id res chain seq x y z
N MET A 1 -0.08 9.46 -21.65
CA MET A 1 -0.17 8.02 -21.37
C MET A 1 -1.08 7.83 -20.18
N ARG A 2 -2.05 6.90 -20.20
CA ARG A 2 -2.95 6.67 -19.06
C ARG A 2 -2.25 5.77 -18.04
N LEU A 3 -1.94 6.30 -16.88
CA LEU A 3 -1.22 5.59 -15.81
C LEU A 3 -2.15 5.08 -14.71
N VAL A 4 -3.21 5.83 -14.41
CA VAL A 4 -4.22 5.41 -13.44
C VAL A 4 -5.28 4.55 -14.14
N PRO A 5 -5.51 3.30 -13.70
CA PRO A 5 -6.60 2.45 -14.18
C PRO A 5 -7.98 3.11 -14.04
N ILE A 6 -8.88 2.84 -14.98
CA ILE A 6 -10.28 3.25 -14.88
C ILE A 6 -11.14 2.00 -14.64
N GLY A 7 -11.80 1.94 -13.47
CA GLY A 7 -12.59 0.79 -13.06
C GLY A 7 -11.73 -0.42 -12.67
N LYS A 8 -12.38 -1.56 -12.39
CA LYS A 8 -11.73 -2.76 -11.83
C LYS A 8 -10.85 -3.53 -12.83
N VAL A 9 -10.99 -3.25 -14.13
CA VAL A 9 -10.29 -3.94 -15.23
C VAL A 9 -9.81 -2.89 -16.24
N ASP A 10 -8.50 -2.72 -16.36
CA ASP A 10 -7.88 -1.79 -17.31
C ASP A 10 -6.49 -2.26 -17.75
N ASP A 11 -6.46 -3.16 -18.73
CA ASP A 11 -5.21 -3.72 -19.26
C ASP A 11 -4.29 -2.67 -19.87
N VAL A 12 -4.86 -1.58 -20.40
CA VAL A 12 -4.08 -0.51 -21.05
C VAL A 12 -3.29 0.26 -20.01
N ALA A 13 -3.93 0.69 -18.91
CA ALA A 13 -3.23 1.35 -17.82
C ALA A 13 -2.19 0.43 -17.18
N CYS A 14 -2.53 -0.85 -16.97
CA CYS A 14 -1.61 -1.85 -16.42
C CYS A 14 -0.36 -2.05 -17.29
N LYS A 15 -0.50 -2.06 -18.63
CA LYS A 15 0.66 -2.12 -19.55
C LYS A 15 1.51 -0.86 -19.47
N ASN A 16 0.88 0.31 -19.40
CA ASN A 16 1.58 1.59 -19.29
C ASN A 16 2.37 1.71 -17.97
N LEU A 17 1.80 1.23 -16.86
CA LEU A 17 2.46 1.21 -15.54
C LEU A 17 3.80 0.48 -15.57
N LYS A 18 3.89 -0.63 -16.32
CA LYS A 18 5.13 -1.44 -16.42
C LYS A 18 6.31 -0.72 -17.06
N ILE A 19 6.04 0.29 -17.90
CA ILE A 19 7.07 1.02 -18.65
C ILE A 19 7.23 2.48 -18.22
N ALA A 20 6.38 2.95 -17.32
CA ALA A 20 6.44 4.32 -16.81
C ALA A 20 7.69 4.52 -15.93
N SER A 21 8.33 5.68 -16.04
CA SER A 21 9.38 6.08 -15.09
C SER A 21 8.78 6.39 -13.72
N ASP A 22 9.60 6.39 -12.67
CA ASP A 22 9.16 6.71 -11.32
C ASP A 22 8.64 8.15 -11.23
N GLU A 23 9.30 9.09 -11.91
CA GLU A 23 8.91 10.52 -11.92
C GLU A 23 7.54 10.73 -12.57
N ALA A 24 7.20 9.92 -13.57
CA ALA A 24 5.89 9.97 -14.21
C ALA A 24 4.77 9.45 -13.30
N LEU A 25 5.09 8.62 -12.31
CA LEU A 25 4.11 8.06 -11.37
C LEU A 25 3.94 8.87 -10.10
N THR A 26 4.95 9.63 -9.67
CA THR A 26 4.89 10.44 -8.44
C THR A 26 3.60 11.26 -8.32
N PRO A 27 3.09 11.95 -9.37
CA PRO A 27 1.86 12.73 -9.28
C PRO A 27 0.58 11.89 -9.15
N HIS A 28 0.67 10.56 -9.30
CA HIS A 28 -0.46 9.64 -9.38
C HIS A 28 -0.48 8.60 -8.26
N ILE A 29 0.47 8.66 -7.31
CA ILE A 29 0.62 7.66 -6.25
C ILE A 29 -0.68 7.45 -5.48
N GLU A 30 -1.34 8.54 -5.07
CA GLU A 30 -2.59 8.45 -4.28
C GLU A 30 -3.69 7.72 -5.06
N ALA A 31 -3.95 8.13 -6.31
CA ALA A 31 -4.94 7.47 -7.17
C ALA A 31 -4.58 6.00 -7.50
N LEU A 32 -3.28 5.68 -7.55
CA LEU A 32 -2.84 4.29 -7.71
C LEU A 32 -3.03 3.48 -6.42
N LEU A 33 -2.84 4.08 -5.24
CA LEU A 33 -3.11 3.41 -3.97
C LEU A 33 -4.62 3.15 -3.79
N GLU A 34 -5.51 4.01 -4.30
CA GLU A 34 -6.96 3.77 -4.30
C GLU A 34 -7.34 2.50 -5.06
N CYS A 35 -6.57 2.13 -6.10
CA CYS A 35 -6.77 0.86 -6.80
C CYS A 35 -6.50 -0.37 -5.93
N LEU A 36 -5.92 -0.19 -4.74
CA LEU A 36 -5.61 -1.23 -3.76
C LEU A 36 -6.60 -1.28 -2.58
N GLN A 37 -7.71 -0.54 -2.64
CA GLN A 37 -8.81 -0.66 -1.66
C GLN A 37 -9.47 -2.05 -1.67
N ASP A 38 -9.36 -2.78 -2.79
CA ASP A 38 -9.87 -4.15 -2.92
C ASP A 38 -8.92 -4.97 -3.81
N LEU A 39 -8.11 -5.83 -3.20
CA LEU A 39 -7.15 -6.65 -3.93
C LEU A 39 -7.80 -7.77 -4.77
N ASN A 40 -9.12 -7.96 -4.69
CA ASN A 40 -9.83 -8.84 -5.61
C ASN A 40 -9.97 -8.22 -7.01
N TRP A 41 -9.69 -6.92 -7.19
CA TRP A 41 -9.73 -6.30 -8.51
C TRP A 41 -8.54 -6.78 -9.37
N PRO A 42 -8.77 -7.18 -10.63
CA PRO A 42 -7.69 -7.59 -11.53
C PRO A 42 -6.56 -6.55 -11.70
N ILE A 43 -6.86 -5.27 -11.54
CA ILE A 43 -5.86 -4.18 -11.60
C ILE A 43 -4.97 -4.09 -10.35
N ALA A 44 -5.36 -4.68 -9.22
CA ALA A 44 -4.66 -4.46 -7.96
C ALA A 44 -3.26 -5.07 -7.96
N ALA A 45 -3.10 -6.28 -8.51
CA ALA A 45 -1.81 -6.95 -8.61
C ALA A 45 -0.77 -6.14 -9.42
N PRO A 46 -1.03 -5.73 -10.68
CA PRO A 46 -0.06 -4.95 -11.45
C PRO A 46 0.20 -3.55 -10.85
N VAL A 47 -0.80 -2.93 -10.20
CA VAL A 47 -0.60 -1.65 -9.50
C VAL A 47 0.30 -1.82 -8.28
N SER A 48 0.03 -2.83 -7.43
CA SER A 48 0.84 -3.14 -6.26
C SER A 48 2.29 -3.47 -6.64
N GLU A 49 2.49 -4.28 -7.69
CA GLU A 49 3.82 -4.61 -8.21
C GLU A 49 4.58 -3.36 -8.69
N ARG A 50 3.87 -2.39 -9.28
CA ARG A 50 4.51 -1.16 -9.74
C ARG A 50 4.84 -0.21 -8.59
N LEU A 51 3.93 -0.06 -7.64
CA LEU A 51 4.11 0.78 -6.46
C LEU A 51 5.24 0.25 -5.59
N SER A 52 5.36 -1.06 -5.38
CA SER A 52 6.38 -1.64 -4.49
C SER A 52 7.84 -1.29 -4.84
N LYS A 53 8.08 -0.86 -6.08
CA LYS A 53 9.39 -0.45 -6.60
C LYS A 53 9.74 1.02 -6.29
N LEU A 54 8.74 1.84 -5.96
CA LEU A 54 8.89 3.27 -5.65
C LEU A 54 9.60 3.49 -4.31
N GLY A 55 10.26 4.64 -4.19
CA GLY A 55 11.03 5.04 -3.02
C GLY A 55 10.23 5.81 -1.96
N LEU A 56 10.91 6.75 -1.31
CA LEU A 56 10.40 7.48 -0.15
C LEU A 56 9.15 8.33 -0.45
N GLU A 57 8.86 8.61 -1.72
CA GLU A 57 7.63 9.25 -2.18
C GLU A 57 6.36 8.47 -1.79
N LEU A 58 6.45 7.17 -1.51
CA LEU A 58 5.34 6.37 -0.99
C LEU A 58 5.04 6.59 0.49
N VAL A 59 6.00 7.10 1.28
CA VAL A 59 5.91 7.09 2.75
C VAL A 59 4.70 7.89 3.21
N GLN A 60 4.55 9.13 2.74
CA GLN A 60 3.47 9.99 3.21
C GLN A 60 2.09 9.52 2.73
N PRO A 61 1.88 9.15 1.45
CA PRO A 61 0.61 8.56 1.00
C PRO A 61 0.19 7.31 1.79
N ILE A 62 1.13 6.39 2.08
CA ILE A 62 0.84 5.20 2.87
C ILE A 62 0.50 5.56 4.33
N LYS A 63 1.22 6.53 4.94
CA LYS A 63 0.88 7.02 6.28
C LYS A 63 -0.53 7.60 6.33
N ASN A 64 -0.95 8.33 5.31
CA ASN A 64 -2.31 8.88 5.24
C ASN A 64 -3.36 7.76 5.27
N ILE A 65 -3.13 6.65 4.56
CA ILE A 65 -4.05 5.48 4.57
C ILE A 65 -4.03 4.81 5.95
N MET A 66 -2.85 4.54 6.52
CA MET A 66 -2.73 3.91 7.85
C MET A 66 -3.41 4.71 8.96
N LEU A 67 -3.41 6.04 8.85
CA LEU A 67 -4.04 6.96 9.81
C LEU A 67 -5.50 7.30 9.49
N GLY A 68 -6.04 6.78 8.38
CA GLY A 68 -7.42 6.96 7.96
C GLY A 68 -8.41 6.09 8.75
N ASP A 69 -9.64 6.02 8.25
CA ASP A 69 -10.76 5.29 8.83
C ASP A 69 -11.23 4.09 7.99
N ASP A 70 -10.66 3.90 6.79
CA ASP A 70 -10.91 2.74 5.94
C ASP A 70 -10.08 1.53 6.38
N GLU A 71 -10.62 0.78 7.34
CA GLU A 71 -9.94 -0.37 7.94
C GLU A 71 -9.65 -1.50 6.94
N VAL A 72 -10.54 -1.71 5.96
CA VAL A 72 -10.33 -2.71 4.90
C VAL A 72 -9.17 -2.30 3.99
N TRP A 73 -9.07 -1.03 3.66
CA TRP A 73 -7.94 -0.53 2.87
C TRP A 73 -6.62 -0.63 3.65
N LYS A 74 -6.61 -0.29 4.94
CA LYS A 74 -5.44 -0.51 5.82
C LYS A 74 -5.03 -1.97 5.82
N TYR A 75 -5.99 -2.88 6.00
CA TYR A 75 -5.76 -4.32 5.99
C TYR A 75 -5.03 -4.72 4.71
N TRP A 76 -5.53 -4.35 3.53
CA TRP A 76 -4.90 -4.72 2.25
C TRP A 76 -3.50 -4.14 2.07
N ILE A 77 -3.31 -2.87 2.41
CA ILE A 77 -1.98 -2.23 2.30
C ILE A 77 -0.97 -2.96 3.19
N ILE A 78 -1.33 -3.21 4.45
CA ILE A 78 -0.43 -3.77 5.47
C ILE A 78 -0.14 -5.25 5.20
N SER A 79 -1.17 -6.04 4.89
CA SER A 79 -1.04 -7.48 4.67
C SER A 79 -0.41 -7.86 3.32
N HIS A 80 -0.38 -6.96 2.33
CA HIS A 80 0.14 -7.27 0.99
C HIS A 80 1.21 -6.30 0.51
N LEU A 81 0.88 -5.02 0.32
CA LEU A 81 1.82 -4.06 -0.28
C LEU A 81 3.08 -3.92 0.59
N LEU A 82 2.92 -3.77 1.90
CA LEU A 82 4.05 -3.52 2.81
C LEU A 82 5.03 -4.70 2.94
N TYR A 83 4.70 -5.90 2.45
CA TYR A 83 5.66 -7.00 2.35
C TYR A 83 6.64 -6.82 1.18
N GLN A 84 6.24 -6.08 0.14
CA GLN A 84 6.95 -6.01 -1.12
C GLN A 84 7.70 -4.68 -1.30
N ILE A 85 7.34 -3.64 -0.56
CA ILE A 85 8.02 -2.34 -0.64
C ILE A 85 9.50 -2.44 -0.23
N ARG A 86 10.29 -1.53 -0.77
CA ARG A 86 11.70 -1.33 -0.43
C ARG A 86 11.90 -1.17 1.09
N ALA A 87 13.06 -1.63 1.57
CA ALA A 87 13.40 -1.63 2.99
C ALA A 87 13.49 -0.21 3.59
N ASP A 88 14.03 0.76 2.84
CA ASP A 88 14.10 2.16 3.26
C ASP A 88 12.72 2.78 3.47
N VAL A 89 11.78 2.54 2.55
CA VAL A 89 10.38 2.96 2.69
C VAL A 89 9.73 2.31 3.92
N PHE A 90 9.93 1.00 4.10
CA PHE A 90 9.39 0.29 5.26
C PHE A 90 9.93 0.82 6.60
N CYS A 91 11.22 1.14 6.66
CA CYS A 91 11.84 1.74 7.85
C CYS A 91 11.15 3.04 8.26
N GLU A 92 10.80 3.90 7.31
CA GLU A 92 10.10 5.17 7.57
C GLU A 92 8.64 5.00 8.05
N LEU A 93 8.02 3.85 7.74
CA LEU A 93 6.66 3.51 8.15
C LEU A 93 6.61 2.79 9.51
N ARG A 94 7.76 2.27 9.98
CA ARG A 94 7.85 1.39 11.15
C ARG A 94 7.34 2.05 12.44
N CYS A 95 7.59 3.35 12.62
CA CYS A 95 7.09 4.09 13.78
C CYS A 95 5.55 4.13 13.81
N THR A 96 4.91 4.36 12.66
CA THR A 96 3.45 4.38 12.55
C THR A 96 2.86 3.00 12.82
N LEU A 97 3.43 1.95 12.22
CA LEU A 97 3.00 0.56 12.46
C LEU A 97 3.14 0.15 13.94
N ASN A 98 4.24 0.54 14.60
CA ASN A 98 4.40 0.29 16.03
C ASN A 98 3.36 1.03 16.87
N ASN A 99 2.97 2.25 16.47
CA ASN A 99 1.91 2.99 17.16
C ASN A 99 0.55 2.29 17.01
N MET A 100 0.17 1.86 15.80
CA MET A 100 -1.05 1.09 15.54
C MET A 100 -1.06 -0.21 16.37
N LYS A 101 0.07 -0.91 16.47
CA LYS A 101 0.20 -2.10 17.33
C LYS A 101 0.01 -1.79 18.82
N LEU A 102 0.51 -0.67 19.31
CA LEU A 102 0.41 -0.30 20.73
C LEU A 102 -0.98 0.25 21.09
N HIS A 103 -1.65 0.89 20.15
CA HIS A 103 -2.91 1.60 20.36
C HIS A 103 -3.94 1.29 19.26
N PRO A 104 -4.29 0.01 19.01
CA PRO A 104 -5.23 -0.32 17.96
C PRO A 104 -6.62 0.22 18.30
N THR A 105 -7.29 0.78 17.30
CA THR A 105 -8.69 1.17 17.43
C THR A 105 -9.58 -0.07 17.54
N LYS A 106 -10.86 0.13 17.87
CA LYS A 106 -11.83 -0.97 17.82
C LYS A 106 -12.01 -1.48 16.38
N GLY A 107 -12.13 -0.58 15.40
CA GLY A 107 -12.28 -0.94 13.98
C GLY A 107 -11.11 -1.75 13.46
N GLU A 108 -9.88 -1.36 13.82
CA GLU A 108 -8.66 -2.09 13.47
C GLU A 108 -8.60 -3.50 14.07
N ARG A 109 -9.29 -3.75 15.18
CA ARG A 109 -9.40 -5.11 15.74
C ARG A 109 -10.51 -5.91 15.06
N ASP A 110 -11.66 -5.28 14.85
CA ASP A 110 -12.83 -5.93 14.26
C ASP A 110 -12.54 -6.37 12.81
N GLU A 111 -11.72 -5.60 12.07
CA GLU A 111 -11.28 -5.90 10.69
C GLU A 111 -9.86 -6.51 10.62
N GLU A 112 -9.35 -7.08 11.72
CA GLU A 112 -8.08 -7.83 11.79
C GLU A 112 -6.81 -7.04 11.38
N VAL A 113 -6.90 -5.71 11.24
CA VAL A 113 -5.77 -4.81 10.95
C VAL A 113 -4.67 -4.96 12.02
N PHE A 114 -5.06 -5.07 13.28
CA PHE A 114 -4.11 -5.29 14.39
C PHE A 114 -3.25 -6.54 14.18
N ASP A 115 -3.86 -7.64 13.75
CA ASP A 115 -3.18 -8.93 13.60
C ASP A 115 -2.18 -8.87 12.44
N VAL A 116 -2.58 -8.32 11.29
CA VAL A 116 -1.67 -8.18 10.13
C VAL A 116 -0.54 -7.18 10.39
N VAL A 117 -0.77 -6.13 11.20
CA VAL A 117 0.32 -5.24 11.67
C VAL A 117 1.32 -6.02 12.53
N TYR A 118 0.83 -6.84 13.46
CA TYR A 118 1.68 -7.64 14.33
C TYR A 118 2.53 -8.62 13.51
N GLU A 119 1.91 -9.35 12.59
CA GLU A 119 2.56 -10.32 11.70
C GLU A 119 3.62 -9.65 10.82
N LEU A 120 3.28 -8.53 10.18
CA LEU A 120 4.21 -7.80 9.32
C LEU A 120 5.44 -7.32 10.09
N LEU A 121 5.25 -6.74 11.28
CA LEU A 121 6.37 -6.28 12.11
C LEU A 121 7.26 -7.43 12.59
N HIS A 122 6.68 -8.61 12.81
CA HIS A 122 7.43 -9.82 13.14
C HIS A 122 8.20 -10.34 11.92
N ALA A 123 7.55 -10.45 10.76
CA ALA A 123 8.15 -10.94 9.51
C ALA A 123 9.31 -10.05 9.04
N ARG A 124 9.16 -8.72 9.11
CA ARG A 124 10.18 -7.74 8.70
C ARG A 124 11.12 -7.30 9.84
N LYS A 125 11.24 -8.09 10.91
CA LYS A 125 12.11 -7.74 12.05
C LYS A 125 13.61 -7.82 11.73
N TYR A 126 13.99 -8.70 10.81
CA TYR A 126 15.38 -9.07 10.51
C TYR A 126 15.84 -8.76 9.06
N HIS A 127 15.02 -8.01 8.32
CA HIS A 127 15.29 -7.55 6.96
C HIS A 127 15.59 -6.05 6.97
#